data_AF-A0A1H8KVI8-F1
#
_entry.id   AF-A0A1H8KVI8-F1
#
_cell.length_a   1.000
_cell.length_b   1.000
_cell.length_c   1.000
_cell.angle_alpha   90.00
_cell.angle_beta   90.00
_cell.angle_gamma   90.00
#
_symmetry.space_group_name_H-M   'P 1'
#
loop_
_entity.id
_entity.type
_entity.pdbx_description
1 polymer ?
#
loop_
_entity_poly.entity_id
_entity_poly.type
_entity_poly.pdbx_seq_one_letter_code
_entity_poly.pdbx_strand_id
1 'polypeptide(L)'
;MAIKSACLLEWVKKRYEGKIIPLSNVPYIHHVSAVAEIAANYTAFGYEAGLCHDMLEDGICSNDELISALSSCSYSLGERNAILGLVLELTDHYTCEAYPELSKKERQRKENKRLRKVSPAAQTVKYADLLYNMDWKLRYEPEKVHRYLKRKIRLLERLDKGSTALHQKVLDHAYSLNSNNVN
;
A
#
# COMPACT_ATOMS: atom_id res chain seq x y z
N MET A 1 -14.20 -5.84 14.64
CA MET A 1 -13.69 -6.42 13.38
C MET A 1 -14.62 -7.54 12.95
N ALA A 2 -15.04 -7.59 11.69
CA ALA A 2 -15.91 -8.66 11.19
C ALA A 2 -15.18 -10.02 11.19
N ILE A 3 -15.92 -11.13 11.34
CA ILE A 3 -15.37 -12.50 11.41
C ILE A 3 -14.52 -12.81 10.16
N LYS A 4 -14.96 -12.38 8.97
CA LYS A 4 -14.24 -12.58 7.70
C LYS A 4 -12.86 -11.89 7.71
N SER A 5 -12.79 -10.65 8.17
CA SER A 5 -11.56 -9.85 8.22
C SER A 5 -10.56 -10.40 9.24
N ALA A 6 -11.05 -10.94 10.37
CA ALA A 6 -10.21 -11.63 11.35
C ALA A 6 -9.59 -12.92 10.76
N CYS A 7 -10.37 -13.72 10.05
CA CYS A 7 -9.85 -14.89 9.34
C CYS A 7 -8.76 -14.52 8.32
N LEU A 8 -8.99 -13.46 7.52
CA LEU A 8 -8.00 -13.02 6.53
C LEU A 8 -6.72 -12.53 7.22
N LEU A 9 -6.84 -11.74 8.29
CA LEU A 9 -5.68 -11.27 9.07
C LEU A 9 -4.81 -12.44 9.57
N GLU A 10 -5.42 -13.51 10.08
CA GLU A 10 -4.67 -14.68 10.54
C GLU A 10 -3.96 -15.41 9.39
N TRP A 11 -4.58 -15.47 8.21
CA TRP A 11 -3.92 -16.01 7.02
C TRP A 11 -2.73 -15.13 6.58
N VAL A 12 -2.91 -13.80 6.55
CA VAL A 12 -1.86 -12.83 6.18
C VAL A 12 -0.70 -12.86 7.18
N LYS A 13 -0.99 -12.94 8.49
CA LYS A 13 0.03 -13.09 9.55
C LYS A 13 0.97 -14.26 9.30
N LYS A 14 0.41 -15.43 8.99
CA LYS A 14 1.19 -16.64 8.70
C LYS A 14 2.05 -16.48 7.46
N ARG A 15 1.53 -15.81 6.42
CA ARG A 15 2.25 -15.58 5.16
C ARG A 15 3.42 -14.61 5.30
N TYR A 16 3.32 -13.64 6.21
CA TYR A 16 4.40 -12.70 6.54
C TYR A 16 5.30 -13.17 7.70
N GLU A 17 5.15 -14.41 8.18
CA GLU A 17 5.98 -14.94 9.26
C GLU A 17 7.47 -14.87 8.88
N GLY A 18 8.29 -14.33 9.79
CA GLY A 18 9.72 -14.11 9.57
C GLY A 18 10.08 -12.93 8.65
N LYS A 19 9.12 -12.34 7.91
CA LYS A 19 9.39 -11.11 7.15
C LYS A 19 9.45 -9.91 8.10
N ILE A 20 10.51 -9.13 7.99
CA ILE A 20 10.71 -7.89 8.76
C ILE A 20 10.65 -6.68 7.84
N ILE A 21 10.24 -5.53 8.40
CA ILE A 21 10.38 -4.25 7.72
C ILE A 21 11.88 -3.95 7.62
N PRO A 22 12.43 -3.66 6.42
CA PRO A 22 13.87 -3.43 6.22
C PRO A 22 14.45 -2.44 7.23
N LEU A 23 15.73 -2.54 7.59
CA LEU A 23 16.40 -1.61 8.54
C LEU A 23 15.73 -1.48 9.92
N SER A 24 14.84 -2.40 10.27
CA SER A 24 14.19 -2.50 11.56
C SER A 24 14.19 -3.96 12.05
N ASN A 25 13.75 -4.17 13.29
CA ASN A 25 13.45 -5.50 13.83
C ASN A 25 11.93 -5.71 13.99
N VAL A 26 11.12 -4.98 13.23
CA VAL A 26 9.66 -5.00 13.33
C VAL A 26 9.09 -5.98 12.30
N PRO A 27 8.20 -6.91 12.70
CA PRO A 27 7.52 -7.80 11.75
C PRO A 27 6.73 -7.03 10.68
N TYR A 28 6.79 -7.48 9.42
CA TYR A 28 6.16 -6.80 8.29
C TYR A 28 4.63 -6.71 8.42
N ILE A 29 4.02 -7.64 9.17
CA ILE A 29 2.59 -7.60 9.48
C ILE A 29 2.16 -6.27 10.14
N HIS A 30 3.05 -5.58 10.86
CA HIS A 30 2.74 -4.29 11.48
C HIS A 30 2.48 -3.20 10.42
N HIS A 31 3.22 -3.21 9.29
CA HIS A 31 3.00 -2.29 8.18
C HIS A 31 1.62 -2.51 7.56
N VAL A 32 1.36 -3.71 7.05
CA VAL A 32 0.10 -3.99 6.34
C VAL A 32 -1.12 -3.88 7.26
N SER A 33 -0.99 -4.17 8.56
CA SER A 33 -2.07 -3.96 9.53
C SER A 33 -2.35 -2.47 9.75
N ALA A 34 -1.32 -1.64 9.89
CA ALA A 34 -1.51 -0.19 10.03
C ALA A 34 -2.15 0.41 8.77
N VAL A 35 -1.72 -0.01 7.57
CA VAL A 35 -2.33 0.41 6.30
C VAL A 35 -3.80 -0.02 6.25
N ALA A 36 -4.11 -1.27 6.61
CA ALA A 36 -5.47 -1.80 6.65
C ALA A 36 -6.37 -1.02 7.60
N GLU A 37 -5.92 -0.76 8.83
CA GLU A 37 -6.66 0.00 9.84
C GLU A 37 -6.97 1.43 9.37
N ILE A 38 -6.01 2.10 8.76
CA ILE A 38 -6.22 3.43 8.20
C ILE A 38 -7.25 3.35 7.07
N ALA A 39 -7.02 2.49 6.06
CA ALA A 39 -7.85 2.42 4.86
C ALA A 39 -9.30 1.97 5.14
N ALA A 40 -9.53 1.14 6.16
CA ALA A 40 -10.85 0.68 6.59
C ALA A 40 -11.84 1.82 6.90
N ASN A 41 -11.32 2.98 7.32
CA ASN A 41 -12.15 4.14 7.68
C ASN A 41 -12.60 4.96 6.47
N TYR A 42 -12.08 4.69 5.27
CA TYR A 42 -12.24 5.59 4.12
C TYR A 42 -12.73 4.91 2.84
N THR A 43 -12.68 3.58 2.73
CA THR A 43 -13.18 2.88 1.54
C THR A 43 -13.66 1.48 1.88
N ALA A 44 -14.67 1.02 1.14
CA ALA A 44 -15.10 -0.38 1.17
C ALA A 44 -13.93 -1.29 0.79
N PHE A 45 -13.81 -2.43 1.49
CA PHE A 45 -12.70 -3.38 1.37
C PHE A 45 -11.31 -2.78 1.62
N GLY A 46 -11.22 -1.57 2.19
CA GLY A 46 -9.95 -0.91 2.48
C GLY A 46 -9.10 -1.70 3.49
N TYR A 47 -9.75 -2.36 4.45
CA TYR A 47 -9.05 -3.22 5.41
C TYR A 47 -8.40 -4.41 4.70
N GLU A 48 -9.18 -5.17 3.93
CA GLU A 48 -8.72 -6.37 3.22
C GLU A 48 -7.65 -6.03 2.18
N ALA A 49 -7.87 -4.99 1.38
CA ALA A 49 -6.90 -4.53 0.40
C ALA A 49 -5.61 -4.02 1.08
N GLY A 50 -5.72 -3.30 2.21
CA GLY A 50 -4.57 -2.84 2.97
C GLY A 50 -3.73 -3.99 3.55
N LEU A 51 -4.35 -5.07 3.99
CA LEU A 51 -3.63 -6.26 4.45
C LEU A 51 -2.87 -6.96 3.32
N CYS A 52 -3.40 -6.91 2.10
CA CYS A 52 -2.91 -7.70 0.97
C CYS A 52 -2.12 -6.90 -0.08
N HIS A 53 -2.03 -5.57 0.03
CA HIS A 53 -1.56 -4.69 -1.06
C HIS A 53 -0.16 -5.03 -1.59
N ASP A 54 0.75 -5.51 -0.72
CA ASP A 54 2.12 -5.87 -1.09
C ASP A 54 2.28 -7.37 -1.41
N MET A 55 1.28 -8.23 -1.13
CA MET A 55 1.48 -9.68 -1.12
C MET A 55 1.83 -10.25 -2.50
N LEU A 56 1.21 -9.73 -3.56
CA LEU A 56 1.49 -10.16 -4.93
C LEU A 56 2.83 -9.58 -5.41
N GLU A 57 3.10 -8.32 -5.10
CA GLU A 57 4.35 -7.63 -5.47
C GLU A 57 5.57 -8.30 -4.85
N ASP A 58 5.47 -8.66 -3.57
CA ASP A 58 6.52 -9.31 -2.79
C ASP A 58 6.67 -10.82 -3.09
N GLY A 59 5.81 -11.39 -3.93
CA GLY A 59 5.79 -12.84 -4.19
C GLY A 59 5.41 -13.70 -2.99
N ILE A 60 4.65 -13.15 -2.03
CA ILE A 60 4.19 -13.84 -0.82
C ILE A 60 3.06 -14.84 -1.14
N CYS A 61 2.26 -14.52 -2.15
CA CYS A 61 1.24 -15.42 -2.69
C CYS A 61 0.94 -15.15 -4.16
N SER A 62 0.27 -16.10 -4.80
CA SER A 62 -0.35 -15.92 -6.13
C SER A 62 -1.77 -15.37 -6.06
N ASN A 63 -2.33 -14.98 -7.21
CA ASN A 63 -3.74 -14.58 -7.32
C ASN A 63 -4.69 -15.70 -6.86
N ASP A 64 -4.41 -16.95 -7.23
CA ASP A 64 -5.26 -18.10 -6.91
C ASP A 64 -5.22 -18.43 -5.43
N GLU A 65 -4.04 -18.28 -4.79
CA GLU A 65 -3.91 -18.43 -3.35
C GLU A 65 -4.69 -17.36 -2.58
N LEU A 66 -4.62 -16.10 -3.03
CA LEU A 66 -5.39 -15.02 -2.41
C LEU A 66 -6.90 -15.25 -2.54
N ILE A 67 -7.38 -15.63 -3.73
CA ILE A 67 -8.80 -15.96 -3.95
C ILE A 67 -9.24 -17.15 -3.09
N SER A 68 -8.39 -18.17 -2.98
CA SER A 68 -8.65 -19.36 -2.14
C SER A 68 -8.72 -18.99 -0.65
N ALA A 69 -7.83 -18.11 -0.18
CA ALA A 69 -7.84 -17.60 1.18
C ALA A 69 -9.11 -16.81 1.50
N LEU A 70 -9.48 -15.87 0.62
CA LEU A 70 -10.72 -15.11 0.78
C LEU A 70 -11.96 -16.02 0.75
N SER A 71 -11.96 -17.05 -0.11
CA SER A 71 -13.03 -18.06 -0.13
C SER A 71 -13.13 -18.81 1.20
N SER A 72 -11.99 -19.21 1.75
CA SER A 72 -11.91 -19.93 3.03
C SER A 72 -12.38 -19.04 4.20
N CYS A 73 -12.21 -17.73 4.09
CA CYS A 73 -12.73 -16.74 5.03
C CYS A 73 -14.18 -16.30 4.75
N SER A 74 -14.92 -17.08 3.95
CA SER A 74 -16.36 -16.86 3.68
C SER A 74 -16.69 -15.53 2.98
N TYR A 75 -15.75 -14.96 2.22
CA TYR A 75 -16.07 -13.88 1.29
C TYR A 75 -16.83 -14.42 0.08
N SER A 76 -17.94 -13.77 -0.26
CA SER A 76 -18.71 -14.03 -1.46
C SER A 76 -17.87 -13.81 -2.72
N LEU A 77 -18.30 -14.36 -3.86
CA LEU A 77 -17.59 -14.16 -5.14
C LEU A 77 -17.42 -12.68 -5.49
N GLY A 78 -18.44 -11.86 -5.25
CA GLY A 78 -18.38 -10.41 -5.49
C GLY A 78 -17.35 -9.70 -4.61
N GLU A 79 -17.34 -9.99 -3.30
CA GLU A 79 -16.35 -9.43 -2.37
C GLU A 79 -14.93 -9.86 -2.74
N ARG A 80 -14.74 -11.14 -3.10
CA ARG A 80 -13.44 -11.68 -3.53
C ARG A 80 -12.88 -10.95 -4.75
N ASN A 81 -13.72 -10.78 -5.77
CA ASN A 81 -13.33 -10.08 -6.99
C ASN A 81 -13.02 -8.60 -6.73
N ALA A 82 -13.79 -7.95 -5.87
CA ALA A 82 -13.53 -6.56 -5.48
C ALA A 82 -12.18 -6.42 -4.75
N ILE A 83 -11.91 -7.28 -3.76
CA ILE A 83 -10.66 -7.27 -2.99
C ILE A 83 -9.46 -7.55 -3.91
N LEU A 84 -9.53 -8.62 -4.71
CA LEU A 84 -8.45 -8.96 -5.65
C LEU A 84 -8.21 -7.83 -6.65
N GLY A 85 -9.27 -7.21 -7.18
CA GLY A 85 -9.16 -6.07 -8.09
C GLY A 85 -8.39 -4.90 -7.47
N LEU A 86 -8.65 -4.57 -6.20
CA LEU A 86 -7.89 -3.53 -5.48
C LEU A 86 -6.41 -3.92 -5.30
N VAL A 87 -6.13 -5.17 -4.92
CA VAL A 87 -4.75 -5.65 -4.73
C VAL A 87 -3.97 -5.62 -6.04
N LEU A 88 -4.58 -6.05 -7.15
CA LEU A 88 -3.98 -5.98 -8.49
C LEU A 88 -3.72 -4.53 -8.92
N GLU A 89 -4.64 -3.60 -8.63
CA GLU A 89 -4.42 -2.18 -8.90
C GLU A 89 -3.25 -1.60 -8.08
N LEU A 90 -3.01 -2.12 -6.87
CA LEU A 90 -1.94 -1.65 -5.97
C LEU A 90 -0.58 -2.29 -6.24
N THR A 91 -0.56 -3.48 -6.84
CA THR A 91 0.67 -4.20 -7.22
C THR A 91 1.41 -3.43 -8.31
N ASP A 92 2.73 -3.28 -8.18
CA ASP A 92 3.54 -2.62 -9.21
C ASP A 92 3.60 -3.43 -10.53
N HIS A 93 3.40 -2.76 -11.67
CA HIS A 93 3.48 -3.41 -13.00
C HIS A 93 4.84 -3.18 -13.65
N TYR A 94 5.43 -2.00 -13.43
CA TYR A 94 6.71 -1.65 -14.04
C TYR A 94 7.88 -2.08 -13.13
N THR A 95 8.10 -3.40 -13.03
CA THR A 95 9.18 -4.01 -12.22
C THR A 95 10.47 -4.21 -13.04
N CYS A 96 11.59 -4.53 -12.39
CA CYS A 96 12.85 -4.82 -13.12
C CYS A 96 12.76 -6.08 -13.96
N GLU A 97 11.99 -7.06 -13.49
CA GLU A 97 11.80 -8.36 -14.12
C GLU A 97 10.94 -8.20 -15.38
N ALA A 98 9.87 -7.40 -15.31
CA ALA A 98 8.96 -7.18 -16.44
C ALA A 98 9.50 -6.17 -17.47
N TYR A 99 10.31 -5.20 -17.03
CA TYR A 99 10.86 -4.15 -17.88
C TYR A 99 12.37 -3.92 -17.60
N PRO A 100 13.23 -4.90 -17.90
CA PRO A 100 14.66 -4.84 -17.62
C PRO A 100 15.39 -3.75 -18.42
N GLU A 101 14.85 -3.34 -19.57
CA GLU A 101 15.40 -2.31 -20.45
C GLU A 101 15.20 -0.88 -19.92
N LEU A 102 14.27 -0.68 -18.99
CA LEU A 102 14.00 0.63 -18.41
C LEU A 102 14.90 0.91 -17.22
N SER A 103 15.37 2.14 -17.06
CA SER A 103 15.99 2.56 -15.81
C SER A 103 14.98 2.56 -14.65
N LYS A 104 15.47 2.45 -13.41
CA LYS A 104 14.64 2.59 -12.19
C LYS A 104 13.79 3.86 -12.20
N LYS A 105 14.33 4.96 -12.74
CA LYS A 105 13.63 6.26 -12.83
C LYS A 105 12.49 6.22 -13.85
N GLU A 106 12.67 5.51 -14.96
CA GLU A 106 11.64 5.35 -16.00
C GLU A 106 10.52 4.44 -15.54
N ARG A 107 10.85 3.30 -14.90
CA ARG A 107 9.88 2.42 -14.27
C ARG A 107 9.00 3.15 -13.27
N GLN A 108 9.60 3.89 -12.33
CA GLN A 108 8.86 4.72 -11.38
C GLN A 108 7.95 5.77 -12.05
N ARG A 109 8.40 6.40 -13.15
CA ARG A 109 7.58 7.38 -13.88
C ARG A 109 6.37 6.73 -14.53
N LYS A 110 6.53 5.53 -15.10
CA LYS A 110 5.42 4.78 -15.70
C LYS A 110 4.45 4.28 -14.63
N GLU A 111 4.97 3.80 -13.51
CA GLU A 111 4.17 3.37 -12.35
C GLU A 111 3.35 4.53 -11.79
N ASN A 112 3.95 5.70 -11.58
CA ASN A 112 3.21 6.89 -11.14
C ASN A 112 2.10 7.30 -12.14
N LYS A 113 2.30 7.12 -13.45
CA LYS A 113 1.26 7.39 -14.46
C LYS A 113 0.13 6.36 -14.40
N ARG A 114 0.45 5.09 -14.08
CA ARG A 114 -0.53 4.00 -13.90
C ARG A 114 -1.36 4.24 -12.64
N LEU A 115 -0.72 4.53 -11.51
CA LEU A 115 -1.39 4.79 -10.23
C LEU A 115 -2.40 5.94 -10.31
N ARG A 116 -2.20 6.95 -11.15
CA ARG A 116 -3.23 8.01 -11.38
C ARG A 116 -4.53 7.47 -12.00
N LYS A 117 -4.45 6.34 -12.71
CA LYS A 117 -5.59 5.75 -13.44
C LYS A 117 -6.34 4.69 -12.63
N VAL A 118 -5.76 4.18 -11.55
CA VAL A 118 -6.42 3.18 -10.68
C VAL A 118 -7.67 3.76 -10.02
N SER A 119 -8.49 2.88 -9.46
CA SER A 119 -9.77 3.24 -8.84
C SER A 119 -9.60 4.19 -7.65
N PRO A 120 -10.65 4.98 -7.31
CA PRO A 120 -10.70 5.76 -6.08
C PRO A 120 -10.37 4.96 -4.81
N ALA A 121 -10.87 3.73 -4.73
CA ALA A 121 -10.65 2.84 -3.59
C ALA A 121 -9.17 2.43 -3.48
N ALA A 122 -8.53 2.04 -4.59
CA ALA A 122 -7.10 1.72 -4.59
C ALA A 122 -6.23 2.95 -4.28
N GLN A 123 -6.56 4.14 -4.81
CA GLN A 123 -5.85 5.36 -4.42
C GLN A 123 -5.98 5.65 -2.92
N THR A 124 -7.14 5.38 -2.33
CA THR A 124 -7.37 5.54 -0.88
C THR A 124 -6.46 4.63 -0.06
N VAL A 125 -6.33 3.35 -0.44
CA VAL A 125 -5.37 2.43 0.19
C VAL A 125 -3.93 2.91 -0.03
N LYS A 126 -3.62 3.43 -1.23
CA LYS A 126 -2.29 3.99 -1.50
C LYS A 126 -1.96 5.20 -0.65
N TYR A 127 -2.94 6.02 -0.27
CA TYR A 127 -2.71 7.11 0.69
C TYR A 127 -2.31 6.58 2.07
N ALA A 128 -2.99 5.54 2.56
CA ALA A 128 -2.67 4.90 3.83
C ALA A 128 -1.25 4.31 3.83
N ASP A 129 -0.88 3.60 2.76
CA ASP A 129 0.48 3.09 2.53
C ASP A 129 1.54 4.21 2.54
N LEU A 130 1.28 5.30 1.81
CA LEU A 130 2.20 6.45 1.77
C LEU A 130 2.33 7.13 3.13
N LEU A 131 1.25 7.23 3.91
CA LEU A 131 1.27 7.82 5.24
C LEU A 131 2.23 7.04 6.16
N TYR A 132 2.05 5.72 6.26
CA TYR A 132 2.92 4.86 7.05
C TYR A 132 4.38 4.94 6.59
N ASN A 133 4.60 4.84 5.28
CA ASN A 133 5.94 4.82 4.71
C ASN A 133 6.72 6.12 4.93
N MET A 134 6.05 7.28 5.00
CA MET A 134 6.72 8.55 5.29
C MET A 134 7.27 8.59 6.71
N ASP A 135 6.48 8.15 7.70
CA ASP A 135 6.94 8.07 9.10
C ASP A 135 8.07 7.06 9.27
N TRP A 136 7.93 5.91 8.62
CA TRP A 136 8.97 4.89 8.60
C TRP A 136 10.27 5.45 7.99
N LYS A 137 10.18 6.11 6.82
CA LYS A 137 11.35 6.68 6.14
C LYS A 137 12.05 7.74 6.98
N LEU A 138 11.29 8.60 7.66
CA LEU A 138 11.83 9.60 8.57
C LEU A 138 12.60 8.97 9.73
N ARG A 139 12.06 7.90 10.30
CA ARG A 139 12.66 7.23 11.45
C ARG A 139 13.95 6.48 11.12
N TYR A 140 13.98 5.77 10.00
CA TYR A 140 15.06 4.81 9.70
C TYR A 140 16.03 5.26 8.60
N GLU A 141 15.66 6.23 7.76
CA GLU A 141 16.51 6.77 6.69
C GLU A 141 16.38 8.31 6.57
N PRO A 142 16.62 9.08 7.66
CA PRO A 142 16.44 10.53 7.70
C PRO A 142 17.27 11.25 6.62
N GLU A 143 18.47 10.77 6.29
CA GLU A 143 19.35 11.34 5.26
C GLU A 143 18.76 11.26 3.84
N LYS A 144 17.76 10.39 3.63
CA LYS A 144 17.05 10.25 2.35
C LYS A 144 15.65 10.82 2.38
N VAL A 145 15.15 11.26 3.54
CA VAL A 145 13.74 11.62 3.75
C VAL A 145 13.31 12.78 2.87
N HIS A 146 14.12 13.84 2.75
CA HIS A 146 13.77 15.04 1.95
C HIS A 146 13.47 14.72 0.49
N ARG A 147 14.39 13.98 -0.15
CA ARG A 147 14.23 13.54 -1.55
C ARG A 147 13.11 12.51 -1.71
N TYR A 148 12.82 11.73 -0.67
CA TYR A 148 11.67 10.83 -0.66
C TYR A 148 10.35 11.63 -0.62
N LEU A 149 10.20 12.54 0.35
CA LEU A 149 9.01 13.38 0.54
C LEU A 149 8.69 14.21 -0.70
N LYS A 150 9.67 14.91 -1.28
CA LYS A 150 9.48 15.64 -2.55
C LYS A 150 8.91 14.79 -3.68
N ARG A 151 9.27 13.50 -3.74
CA ARG A 151 8.72 12.58 -4.76
C ARG A 151 7.31 12.12 -4.40
N LYS A 152 7.03 11.87 -3.11
CA LYS A 152 5.71 11.42 -2.64
C LYS A 152 4.67 12.53 -2.69
N ILE A 153 5.01 13.76 -2.33
CA ILE A 153 4.14 14.95 -2.50
C ILE A 153 3.71 15.07 -3.98
N ARG A 154 4.64 15.05 -4.92
CA ARG A 154 4.32 15.10 -6.37
C ARG A 154 3.48 13.93 -6.88
N LEU A 155 3.53 12.79 -6.19
CA LEU A 155 2.66 11.65 -6.50
C LEU A 155 1.26 11.93 -5.93
N LEU A 156 1.16 12.29 -4.65
CA LEU A 156 -0.09 12.62 -3.97
C LEU A 156 -0.88 13.72 -4.68
N GLU A 157 -0.23 14.81 -5.10
CA GLU A 157 -0.83 15.89 -5.90
C GLU A 157 -1.49 15.39 -7.21
N ARG A 158 -1.15 14.19 -7.67
CA ARG A 158 -1.70 13.57 -8.89
C ARG A 158 -2.62 12.39 -8.63
N LEU A 159 -2.69 11.90 -7.40
CA LEU A 159 -3.63 10.88 -6.97
C LEU A 159 -4.78 11.59 -6.28
N ASP A 160 -5.73 12.10 -7.03
CA ASP A 160 -6.79 13.03 -6.60
C ASP A 160 -8.19 12.42 -6.57
N LYS A 161 -8.30 11.09 -6.74
CA LYS A 161 -9.60 10.42 -6.90
C LYS A 161 -10.11 9.71 -5.66
N GLY A 162 -9.23 9.37 -4.72
CA GLY A 162 -9.60 8.63 -3.52
C GLY A 162 -10.30 9.51 -2.48
N SER A 163 -10.36 9.03 -1.24
CA SER A 163 -10.94 9.78 -0.12
C SER A 163 -10.25 11.14 0.05
N THR A 164 -11.00 12.23 -0.18
CA THR A 164 -10.51 13.60 -0.03
C THR A 164 -9.99 13.87 1.38
N ALA A 165 -10.67 13.35 2.41
CA ALA A 165 -10.27 13.54 3.80
C ALA A 165 -8.93 12.88 4.11
N LEU A 166 -8.72 11.64 3.67
CA LEU A 166 -7.43 10.96 3.86
C LEU A 166 -6.35 11.61 2.99
N HIS A 167 -6.65 11.92 1.73
CA HIS A 167 -5.72 12.57 0.82
C HIS A 167 -5.15 13.87 1.40
N GLN A 168 -6.02 14.75 1.91
CA GLN A 168 -5.61 16.00 2.55
C GLN A 168 -4.74 15.73 3.78
N LYS A 169 -5.16 14.81 4.65
CA LYS A 169 -4.38 14.42 5.85
C LYS A 169 -2.96 13.97 5.48
N VAL A 170 -2.81 13.17 4.42
CA VAL A 170 -1.49 12.67 4.00
C VAL A 170 -0.65 13.77 3.36
N LEU A 171 -1.26 14.69 2.60
CA LEU A 171 -0.56 15.87 2.06
C LEU A 171 -0.06 16.80 3.18
N ASP A 172 -0.91 17.13 4.15
CA ASP A 172 -0.55 17.99 5.28
C ASP A 172 0.60 17.39 6.07
N HIS A 173 0.53 16.07 6.33
CA HIS A 173 1.61 15.34 6.97
C HIS A 173 2.92 15.41 6.18
N ALA A 174 2.85 15.16 4.86
CA ALA A 174 4.02 15.21 3.99
C ALA A 174 4.68 16.60 3.96
N TYR A 175 3.88 17.68 3.90
CA TYR A 175 4.39 19.05 3.93
C TYR A 175 4.97 19.42 5.30
N SER A 176 4.32 19.01 6.40
CA SER A 176 4.83 19.22 7.76
C SER A 176 6.21 18.59 7.94
N LEU A 177 6.37 17.33 7.55
CA LEU A 177 7.66 16.64 7.60
C LEU A 177 8.71 17.30 6.69
N ASN A 178 8.32 17.74 5.50
CA ASN A 178 9.26 18.35 4.57
C ASN A 178 9.75 19.73 5.04
N SER A 179 8.92 20.51 5.74
CA SER A 179 9.31 21.81 6.30
C SER A 179 10.25 21.68 7.50
N ASN A 180 10.02 20.69 8.37
CA ASN A 180 10.85 20.47 9.56
C ASN A 180 12.26 19.92 9.25
N ASN A 181 12.48 19.37 8.05
CA ASN A 181 13.77 18.83 7.61
C ASN A 181 14.60 19.84 6.79
N VAL A 182 14.17 21.10 6.68
CA VAL A 182 14.87 22.19 5.95
C VAL A 182 15.64 23.11 6.91
N ASN A 183 15.44 22.96 8.22
CA ASN A 183 16.20 23.63 9.28
C ASN A 183 17.26 22.69 9.87
#